data_AF-A0AAD9X1D0-F1
#
_entry.id   AF-A0AAD9X1D0-F1
#
_cell.length_a   1.000
_cell.length_b   1.000
_cell.length_c   1.000
_cell.angle_alpha   90.00
_cell.angle_beta   90.00
_cell.angle_gamma   90.00
#
_symmetry.space_group_name_H-M   'P 1'
#
loop_
_entity.id
_entity.type
_entity.pdbx_description
1 polymer ?
#
loop_
_entity_poly.entity_id
_entity_poly.type
_entity_poly.pdbx_seq_one_letter_code
_entity_poly.pdbx_strand_id
1 'polypeptide(L)'
;MQLDNGEQITNIFWVDARMILDYGHFGDVVSFDTTYKTNKENRPFGVFVGLNHHRETVIFGATLMYDETVDSFIWLFETFLEAMSKKTPKTIITDQDAAMAKAISHVMPNTYHRLCTWHMMQNALKHVNGVFRGPGGLKSILSKFINDIEEENQFLIAWNEMLEKYNA
;
A
#
# COMPACT_ATOMS: atom_id res chain seq x y z
N MET A 1 -7.58 -16.64 12.17
CA MET A 1 -7.66 -17.60 11.04
C MET A 1 -9.09 -17.67 10.58
N GLN A 2 -9.33 -17.73 9.27
CA GLN A 2 -10.65 -17.89 8.66
C GLN A 2 -10.75 -19.26 7.99
N LEU A 3 -11.92 -19.86 8.08
CA LEU A 3 -12.27 -21.11 7.42
C LEU A 3 -13.41 -20.86 6.41
N ASP A 4 -13.46 -21.67 5.35
CA ASP A 4 -14.62 -21.74 4.47
C ASP A 4 -15.71 -22.68 5.01
N ASN A 5 -16.81 -22.84 4.26
CA ASN A 5 -17.92 -23.72 4.62
C ASN A 5 -17.54 -25.22 4.67
N GLY A 6 -16.40 -25.59 4.10
CA GLY A 6 -15.84 -26.94 4.15
C GLY A 6 -14.75 -27.11 5.22
N GLU A 7 -14.63 -26.16 6.15
CA GLU A 7 -13.61 -26.11 7.20
C GLU A 7 -12.16 -26.04 6.69
N GLN A 8 -11.96 -25.60 5.44
CA GLN A 8 -10.62 -25.40 4.88
C GLN A 8 -10.13 -23.99 5.19
N ILE A 9 -8.83 -23.87 5.49
CA ILE A 9 -8.20 -22.59 5.80
C ILE A 9 -8.17 -21.72 4.55
N THR A 10 -8.79 -20.54 4.65
CA THR A 10 -8.75 -19.52 3.60
C THR A 10 -7.67 -18.49 3.91
N ASN A 11 -7.79 -17.80 5.04
CA ASN A 11 -6.94 -16.68 5.38
C ASN A 11 -6.33 -16.85 6.79
N ILE A 12 -5.04 -16.55 6.90
CA ILE A 12 -4.29 -16.58 8.15
C ILE A 12 -3.71 -15.20 8.38
N PHE A 13 -4.06 -14.56 9.50
CA PHE A 13 -3.41 -13.36 10.01
C PHE A 13 -2.72 -13.71 11.32
N TRP A 14 -1.51 -13.19 11.52
CA TRP A 14 -0.78 -13.34 12.77
C TRP A 14 -0.06 -12.07 13.17
N VAL A 15 0.10 -11.93 14.47
CA VAL A 15 0.72 -10.80 15.13
C VAL A 15 1.29 -11.29 16.47
N ASP A 16 2.38 -10.71 16.93
CA ASP A 16 2.91 -10.93 18.27
C ASP A 16 2.68 -9.72 19.19
N ALA A 17 2.96 -9.87 20.49
CA ALA A 17 2.75 -8.81 21.47
C ALA A 17 3.56 -7.54 21.16
N ARG A 18 4.75 -7.68 20.55
CA ARG A 18 5.60 -6.54 20.21
C ARG A 18 5.03 -5.78 19.03
N MET A 19 4.56 -6.47 18.00
CA MET A 19 3.91 -5.85 16.85
C MET A 19 2.67 -5.02 17.26
N ILE A 20 1.87 -5.52 18.22
CA ILE A 20 0.72 -4.79 18.76
C ILE A 20 1.16 -3.52 19.51
N LEU A 21 2.17 -3.64 20.38
CA LEU A 21 2.72 -2.49 21.12
C LEU A 21 3.31 -1.44 20.17
N ASP A 22 4.08 -1.89 19.18
CA ASP A 22 4.68 -1.05 18.17
C ASP A 22 3.61 -0.31 17.36
N TYR A 23 2.51 -0.97 16.97
CA TYR A 23 1.39 -0.30 16.32
C TYR A 23 0.73 0.76 17.23
N GLY A 24 0.64 0.47 18.54
CA GLY A 24 0.18 1.43 19.55
C GLY A 24 0.94 2.76 19.48
N HIS A 25 2.26 2.69 19.30
CA HIS A 25 3.14 3.86 19.23
C HIS A 25 3.29 4.46 17.82
N PHE A 26 3.33 3.62 16.78
CA PHE A 26 3.80 3.98 15.44
C PHE A 26 2.75 3.77 14.34
N GLY A 27 1.58 3.24 14.66
CA GLY A 27 0.53 2.87 13.70
C GLY A 27 -0.28 4.03 13.09
N ASP A 28 0.17 5.28 13.23
CA ASP A 28 -0.53 6.42 12.62
C ASP A 28 -0.44 6.40 11.09
N VAL A 29 0.68 5.91 10.54
CA VAL A 29 0.89 5.71 9.11
C VAL A 29 1.30 4.26 8.89
N VAL A 30 0.54 3.56 8.06
CA VAL A 30 0.74 2.14 7.76
C VAL A 30 0.90 1.98 6.26
N SER A 31 1.89 1.20 5.84
CA SER A 31 1.94 0.65 4.49
C SER A 31 1.50 -0.80 4.55
N PHE A 32 0.66 -1.21 3.61
CA PHE A 32 0.28 -2.61 3.41
C PHE A 32 0.43 -2.96 1.94
N ASP A 33 1.04 -4.10 1.67
CA ASP A 33 1.23 -4.60 0.32
C ASP A 33 1.17 -6.12 0.30
N THR A 34 0.62 -6.68 -0.77
CA THR A 34 0.60 -8.12 -1.02
C THR A 34 1.64 -8.49 -2.07
N THR A 35 2.56 -9.37 -1.69
CA THR A 35 3.44 -10.03 -2.66
C THR A 35 2.68 -11.17 -3.31
N TYR A 36 2.45 -11.03 -4.62
CA TYR A 36 1.72 -12.01 -5.40
C TYR A 36 2.57 -13.25 -5.74
N LYS A 37 2.01 -14.44 -5.53
CA LYS A 37 2.41 -15.73 -6.14
C LYS A 37 3.90 -16.10 -6.12
N THR A 38 4.61 -15.73 -5.06
CA THR A 38 6.02 -16.16 -4.89
C THR A 38 6.15 -17.56 -4.28
N ASN A 39 5.06 -18.12 -3.73
CA ASN A 39 5.01 -19.48 -3.19
C ASN A 39 4.40 -20.49 -4.18
N LYS A 40 4.69 -21.78 -3.95
CA LYS A 40 4.23 -22.90 -4.83
C LYS A 40 2.71 -22.97 -4.97
N GLU A 41 1.99 -22.49 -3.96
CA GLU A 41 0.53 -22.52 -3.89
C GLU A 41 -0.13 -21.25 -4.46
N ASN A 42 0.66 -20.33 -5.00
CA ASN A 42 0.19 -19.09 -5.60
C ASN A 42 -0.67 -18.21 -4.66
N ARG A 43 -0.39 -18.27 -3.35
CA ARG A 43 -1.13 -17.54 -2.30
C ARG A 43 -0.55 -16.14 -2.08
N PRO A 44 -1.38 -15.08 -2.00
CA PRO A 44 -0.92 -13.74 -1.61
C PRO A 44 -0.36 -13.74 -0.19
N PHE A 45 0.84 -13.18 -0.03
CA PHE A 45 1.43 -12.91 1.28
C PHE A 45 1.51 -11.41 1.49
N GLY A 46 0.94 -10.91 2.59
CA GLY A 46 0.89 -9.48 2.90
C GLY A 46 1.54 -9.15 4.24
N VAL A 47 2.08 -7.94 4.34
CA VAL A 47 2.68 -7.41 5.57
C VAL A 47 2.20 -5.99 5.86
N PHE A 48 1.83 -5.73 7.11
CA PHE A 48 1.58 -4.38 7.60
C PHE A 48 2.87 -3.83 8.16
N VAL A 49 3.33 -2.69 7.64
CA VAL A 49 4.58 -2.06 8.07
C VAL A 49 4.39 -0.57 8.34
N GLY A 50 5.24 -0.03 9.20
CA GLY A 50 5.36 1.40 9.47
C GLY A 50 6.80 1.78 9.78
N LEU A 51 6.98 2.96 10.36
CA LEU A 51 8.29 3.47 10.75
C LEU A 51 8.28 3.89 12.23
N ASN A 52 9.35 3.60 12.95
CA ASN A 52 9.57 4.13 14.30
C ASN A 52 10.19 5.54 14.26
N HIS A 53 10.47 6.13 15.44
CA HIS A 53 11.11 7.44 15.57
C HIS A 53 12.52 7.53 14.94
N HIS A 54 13.18 6.40 14.73
CA HIS A 54 14.50 6.31 14.07
C HIS A 54 14.39 6.08 12.56
N ARG A 55 13.17 6.11 12.00
CA ARG A 55 12.88 5.79 10.60
C ARG A 55 13.24 4.35 10.22
N GLU A 56 13.27 3.46 11.19
CA GLU A 56 13.47 2.03 10.95
C GLU A 56 12.11 1.38 10.69
N THR A 57 12.10 0.41 9.77
CA THR A 57 10.91 -0.37 9.44
C THR A 57 10.46 -1.18 10.64
N VAL A 58 9.17 -1.09 10.96
CA VAL A 58 8.52 -1.91 11.98
C VAL A 58 7.37 -2.68 11.35
N ILE A 59 7.24 -3.95 11.70
CA ILE A 59 6.16 -4.82 11.23
C ILE A 59 5.04 -4.80 12.28
N PHE A 60 3.81 -4.58 11.84
CA PHE A 60 2.61 -4.59 12.70
C PHE A 60 1.80 -5.87 12.56
N GLY A 61 2.08 -6.70 11.56
CA GLY A 61 1.41 -7.96 11.36
C GLY A 61 1.67 -8.50 9.96
N ALA A 62 1.33 -9.78 9.77
CA ALA A 62 1.47 -10.42 8.48
C ALA A 62 0.28 -11.34 8.21
N THR A 63 0.05 -11.61 6.93
CA THR A 63 -1.07 -12.40 6.45
C THR A 63 -0.68 -13.32 5.30
N LEU A 64 -1.32 -14.47 5.25
CA LEU A 64 -1.34 -15.37 4.11
C LEU A 64 -2.80 -15.54 3.71
N MET A 65 -3.13 -15.12 2.49
CA MET A 65 -4.50 -15.06 2.01
C MET A 65 -4.77 -16.12 0.95
N TYR A 66 -6.03 -16.49 0.79
CA TYR A 66 -6.47 -17.39 -0.27
C TYR A 66 -6.45 -16.68 -1.63
N ASP A 67 -6.99 -15.46 -1.68
CA ASP A 67 -7.16 -14.61 -2.86
C ASP A 67 -7.12 -13.11 -2.49
N GLU A 68 -7.19 -12.23 -3.50
CA GLU A 68 -7.19 -10.76 -3.38
C GLU A 68 -8.57 -10.20 -3.73
N THR A 69 -9.63 -10.75 -3.12
CA THR A 69 -11.00 -10.26 -3.27
C THR A 69 -11.33 -9.18 -2.24
N VAL A 70 -12.38 -8.40 -2.50
CA VAL A 70 -12.87 -7.37 -1.57
C VAL A 70 -13.20 -7.99 -0.22
N ASP A 71 -13.90 -9.12 -0.20
CA ASP A 71 -14.32 -9.79 1.04
C ASP A 71 -13.13 -10.33 1.83
N SER A 72 -12.11 -10.89 1.15
CA SER A 72 -10.87 -11.31 1.80
C SER A 72 -10.12 -10.13 2.44
N PHE A 73 -10.08 -8.97 1.76
CA PHE A 73 -9.47 -7.77 2.34
C PHE A 73 -10.31 -7.15 3.46
N ILE A 74 -11.64 -7.16 3.38
CA ILE A 74 -12.51 -6.73 4.50
C ILE A 74 -12.20 -7.57 5.73
N TRP A 75 -12.22 -8.90 5.60
CA TRP A 75 -11.88 -9.80 6.68
C TRP A 75 -10.50 -9.51 7.26
N LEU A 76 -9.50 -9.30 6.40
CA LEU A 76 -8.14 -9.00 6.83
C LEU A 76 -8.07 -7.70 7.65
N PHE A 77 -8.64 -6.61 7.13
CA PHE A 77 -8.57 -5.30 7.79
C PHE A 77 -9.37 -5.28 9.09
N GLU A 78 -10.52 -5.93 9.15
CA GLU A 78 -11.28 -6.11 10.39
C GLU A 78 -10.48 -6.91 11.43
N THR A 79 -9.87 -8.02 11.00
CA THR A 79 -9.04 -8.88 11.88
C THR A 79 -7.81 -8.12 12.39
N PHE A 80 -7.16 -7.35 11.52
CA PHE A 80 -6.03 -6.49 11.89
C PHE A 80 -6.45 -5.47 12.95
N LEU A 81 -7.56 -4.74 12.73
CA LEU A 81 -8.03 -3.73 13.68
C LEU A 81 -8.45 -4.33 15.01
N GLU A 82 -9.10 -5.50 15.02
CA GLU A 82 -9.47 -6.18 16.26
C GLU A 82 -8.22 -6.50 17.10
N ALA A 83 -7.15 -6.99 16.47
CA ALA A 83 -5.87 -7.21 17.14
C ALA A 83 -5.22 -5.90 17.63
N MET A 84 -5.46 -4.79 16.93
CA MET A 84 -4.94 -3.46 17.24
C MET A 84 -5.85 -2.63 18.13
N SER A 85 -6.72 -3.25 18.93
CA SER A 85 -7.65 -2.57 19.84
C SER A 85 -8.55 -1.54 19.13
N LYS A 86 -8.92 -1.83 17.89
CA LYS A 86 -9.76 -1.00 17.00
C LYS A 86 -9.19 0.38 16.68
N LYS A 87 -7.91 0.62 16.96
CA LYS A 87 -7.22 1.86 16.58
C LYS A 87 -6.99 1.85 15.08
N THR A 88 -7.69 2.70 14.33
CA THR A 88 -7.46 2.88 12.89
C THR A 88 -6.22 3.73 12.63
N PRO A 89 -5.46 3.45 11.55
CA PRO A 89 -4.38 4.34 11.13
C PRO A 89 -4.97 5.65 10.60
N LYS A 90 -4.22 6.74 10.69
CA LYS A 90 -4.62 8.01 10.06
C LYS A 90 -4.43 7.93 8.55
N THR A 91 -3.39 7.25 8.10
CA THR A 91 -3.09 7.05 6.68
C THR A 91 -2.68 5.61 6.42
N ILE A 92 -3.25 5.03 5.37
CA ILE A 92 -2.83 3.73 4.83
C ILE A 92 -2.32 3.90 3.41
N ILE A 93 -1.15 3.35 3.14
CA ILE A 93 -0.48 3.37 1.84
C ILE A 93 -0.52 1.95 1.28
N THR A 94 -1.15 1.77 0.12
CA THR A 94 -1.19 0.47 -0.58
C THR A 94 -0.77 0.63 -2.04
N ASP A 95 -0.80 -0.45 -2.80
CA ASP A 95 -0.73 -0.38 -4.26
C ASP A 95 -2.06 0.14 -4.86
N GLN A 96 -2.23 -0.03 -6.17
CA GLN A 96 -3.42 0.42 -6.93
C GLN A 96 -4.52 -0.66 -7.02
N ASP A 97 -4.53 -1.66 -6.13
CA ASP A 97 -5.55 -2.69 -6.15
C ASP A 97 -6.94 -2.15 -5.81
N ALA A 98 -7.90 -2.37 -6.71
CA ALA A 98 -9.25 -1.86 -6.59
C ALA A 98 -10.06 -2.57 -5.48
N ALA A 99 -9.73 -3.83 -5.17
CA ALA A 99 -10.38 -4.57 -4.09
C ALA A 99 -9.92 -4.06 -2.73
N MET A 100 -8.62 -3.80 -2.55
CA MET A 100 -8.06 -3.15 -1.35
C MET A 100 -8.70 -1.78 -1.12
N ALA A 101 -8.77 -0.94 -2.16
CA ALA A 101 -9.36 0.40 -2.04
C ALA A 101 -10.83 0.34 -1.55
N LYS A 102 -11.63 -0.57 -2.10
CA LYS A 102 -13.01 -0.78 -1.67
C LYS A 102 -13.08 -1.28 -0.21
N ALA A 103 -12.28 -2.26 0.15
CA ALA A 103 -12.25 -2.80 1.50
C ALA A 103 -11.82 -1.74 2.54
N ILE A 104 -10.80 -0.94 2.25
CA ILE A 104 -10.36 0.17 3.12
C ILE A 104 -11.49 1.18 3.31
N SER A 105 -12.17 1.58 2.24
CA SER A 105 -13.29 2.52 2.33
C SER A 105 -14.46 2.00 3.17
N HIS A 106 -14.63 0.68 3.22
CA HIS A 106 -15.67 0.01 4.00
C HIS A 106 -15.29 -0.11 5.48
N VAL A 107 -14.10 -0.63 5.78
CA VAL A 107 -13.65 -0.96 7.15
C VAL A 107 -13.13 0.28 7.89
N MET A 108 -12.51 1.22 7.18
CA MET A 108 -11.81 2.38 7.74
C MET A 108 -12.16 3.68 6.97
N PRO A 109 -13.43 4.11 6.94
CA PRO A 109 -13.90 5.22 6.08
C PRO A 109 -13.24 6.57 6.37
N ASN A 110 -12.69 6.76 7.58
CA ASN A 110 -12.03 8.00 7.98
C ASN A 110 -10.50 7.97 7.80
N THR A 111 -9.93 6.84 7.38
CA THR A 111 -8.50 6.70 7.10
C THR A 111 -8.18 7.27 5.72
N TYR A 112 -7.13 8.09 5.62
CA TYR A 112 -6.67 8.54 4.31
C TYR A 112 -6.00 7.40 3.55
N HIS A 113 -6.60 6.99 2.44
CA HIS A 113 -5.97 6.05 1.51
C HIS A 113 -5.03 6.80 0.55
N ARG A 114 -3.81 6.30 0.42
CA ARG A 114 -2.76 6.83 -0.48
C ARG A 114 -2.13 5.69 -1.27
N LEU A 115 -1.62 6.02 -2.46
CA LEU A 115 -0.93 5.07 -3.32
C LEU A 115 0.57 5.08 -3.06
N CYS A 116 1.17 3.90 -3.07
CA CYS A 116 2.61 3.72 -2.91
C CYS A 116 3.36 4.32 -4.10
N THR A 117 4.27 5.25 -3.82
CA THR A 117 5.06 5.96 -4.85
C THR A 117 5.93 5.02 -5.67
N TRP A 118 6.43 3.94 -5.05
CA TRP A 118 7.18 2.91 -5.77
C TRP A 118 6.30 2.22 -6.82
N HIS A 119 5.10 1.77 -6.45
CA HIS A 119 4.16 1.14 -7.39
C HIS A 119 3.73 2.09 -8.50
N MET A 120 3.44 3.35 -8.18
CA MET A 120 3.14 4.37 -9.20
C MET A 120 4.30 4.52 -10.20
N MET A 121 5.54 4.57 -9.71
CA MET A 121 6.72 4.68 -10.55
C MET A 121 6.94 3.44 -11.43
N GLN A 122 6.74 2.23 -10.88
CA GLN A 122 6.81 0.99 -11.69
C GLN A 122 5.74 0.98 -12.79
N ASN A 123 4.51 1.38 -12.46
CA ASN A 123 3.43 1.44 -13.41
C ASN A 123 3.73 2.43 -14.55
N ALA A 124 4.21 3.62 -14.21
CA ALA A 124 4.63 4.61 -15.21
C ALA A 124 5.77 4.10 -16.09
N LEU A 125 6.80 3.47 -15.51
CA LEU A 125 7.90 2.86 -16.25
C LEU A 125 7.43 1.75 -17.20
N LYS A 126 6.42 0.98 -16.81
CA LYS A 126 5.88 -0.09 -17.65
C LYS A 126 5.10 0.44 -18.85
N HIS A 127 4.33 1.52 -18.66
CA HIS A 127 3.35 1.95 -19.66
C HIS A 127 3.77 3.17 -20.49
N VAL A 128 4.57 4.08 -19.95
CA VAL A 128 4.88 5.36 -20.61
C VAL A 128 6.38 5.66 -20.72
N ASN A 129 7.26 4.73 -20.36
CA ASN A 129 8.71 4.91 -20.50
C ASN A 129 9.17 5.23 -21.95
N GLY A 130 8.42 4.76 -22.95
CA GLY A 130 8.71 5.05 -24.36
C GLY A 130 8.51 6.51 -24.77
N VAL A 131 7.68 7.26 -24.03
CA VAL A 131 7.31 8.67 -24.30
C VAL A 131 8.40 9.61 -23.78
N PHE A 132 8.95 9.32 -22.60
CA PHE A 132 9.86 10.21 -21.87
C PHE A 132 11.33 9.87 -22.14
N ARG A 133 11.80 10.16 -23.36
CA ARG A 133 13.19 9.90 -23.80
C ARG A 133 14.09 11.12 -23.56
N GLY A 134 15.25 10.92 -22.91
CA GLY A 134 16.22 11.98 -22.66
C GLY A 134 17.17 11.69 -21.49
N PRO A 135 18.10 12.61 -21.16
CA PRO A 135 19.01 12.45 -20.02
C PRO A 135 18.23 12.25 -18.71
N GLY A 136 18.48 11.14 -18.02
CA GLY A 136 17.81 10.78 -16.75
C GLY A 136 16.50 9.98 -16.88
N GLY A 137 15.87 9.97 -18.07
CA GLY A 137 14.66 9.19 -18.38
C GLY A 137 13.43 9.51 -17.51
N LEU A 138 12.36 8.71 -17.68
CA LEU A 138 11.10 8.87 -16.93
C LEU A 138 11.30 8.87 -15.41
N LYS A 139 12.22 8.04 -14.90
CA LYS A 139 12.47 7.91 -13.47
C LYS A 139 12.95 9.23 -12.85
N SER A 140 13.87 9.94 -13.51
CA SER A 140 14.36 11.23 -13.03
C SER A 140 13.27 12.30 -13.04
N ILE A 141 12.40 12.28 -14.06
CA ILE A 141 11.29 13.22 -14.18
C ILE A 141 10.31 13.01 -13.03
N LEU A 142 9.83 11.78 -12.84
CA LEU A 142 8.87 11.46 -11.78
C LEU A 142 9.44 11.69 -10.38
N SER A 143 10.74 11.43 -10.19
CA SER A 143 11.39 11.66 -8.88
C SER A 143 11.35 13.13 -8.47
N LYS A 144 11.43 14.07 -9.43
CA LYS A 144 11.27 15.51 -9.16
C LYS A 144 9.86 15.82 -8.62
N PHE A 145 8.83 15.27 -9.26
CA PHE A 145 7.44 15.47 -8.85
C PHE A 145 7.11 14.85 -7.48
N ILE A 146 7.75 13.74 -7.15
CA ILE A 146 7.47 13.01 -5.91
C ILE A 146 8.24 13.62 -4.72
N ASN A 147 9.47 14.08 -4.91
CA ASN A 147 10.36 14.44 -3.81
C ASN A 147 10.64 15.96 -3.68
N ASP A 148 10.52 16.72 -4.77
CA ASP A 148 11.04 18.09 -4.82
C ASP A 148 9.94 19.16 -4.93
N ILE A 149 8.67 18.77 -5.10
CA ILE A 149 7.54 19.68 -5.24
C ILE A 149 6.53 19.42 -4.12
N GLU A 150 6.39 20.40 -3.22
CA GLU A 150 5.48 20.33 -2.07
C GLU A 150 4.16 21.06 -2.32
N GLU A 151 4.19 22.11 -3.15
CA GLU A 151 3.05 22.99 -3.39
C GLU A 151 2.24 22.58 -4.63
N GLU A 152 0.92 22.52 -4.50
CA GLU A 152 0.01 22.08 -5.57
C GLU A 152 0.14 22.94 -6.83
N ASN A 153 0.25 24.27 -6.68
CA ASN A 153 0.40 25.17 -7.82
C ASN A 153 1.70 24.92 -8.60
N GLN A 154 2.81 24.69 -7.89
CA GLN A 154 4.11 24.36 -8.49
C GLN A 154 4.04 23.00 -9.20
N PHE A 155 3.33 22.04 -8.61
CA PHE A 155 3.09 20.74 -9.22
C PHE A 155 2.36 20.90 -10.55
N LEU A 156 1.23 21.62 -10.57
CA LEU A 156 0.43 21.81 -11.77
C LEU A 156 1.20 22.53 -12.88
N ILE A 157 1.97 23.57 -12.54
CA ILE A 157 2.81 24.28 -13.51
C ILE A 157 3.85 23.33 -14.10
N ALA A 158 4.66 22.69 -13.26
CA ALA A 158 5.72 21.79 -13.71
C ALA A 158 5.16 20.59 -14.48
N TRP A 159 3.97 20.10 -14.12
CA TRP A 159 3.31 18.98 -14.77
C TRP A 159 2.90 19.35 -16.20
N ASN A 160 2.26 20.51 -16.38
CA ASN A 160 1.88 20.99 -17.71
C ASN A 160 3.09 21.25 -18.60
N GLU A 161 4.15 21.89 -18.07
CA GLU A 161 5.41 22.08 -18.80
C GLU A 161 6.04 20.75 -19.25
N MET A 162 5.93 19.72 -18.41
CA MET A 162 6.41 18.37 -18.72
C MET A 162 5.58 17.72 -19.85
N LEU A 163 4.25 17.83 -19.81
CA LEU A 163 3.39 17.30 -20.87
C LEU A 163 3.67 17.96 -22.22
N GLU A 164 3.80 19.30 -22.24
CA GLU A 164 4.14 20.06 -23.46
C GLU A 164 5.50 19.63 -24.03
N LYS A 165 6.52 19.51 -23.18
CA LYS A 165 7.88 19.14 -23.60
C LYS A 165 7.95 17.78 -24.28
N TYR A 166 7.17 16.80 -23.80
CA TYR A 166 7.20 15.43 -24.30
C TYR A 166 6.03 15.09 -25.24
N ASN A 167 5.17 16.07 -25.53
CA ASN A 167 3.98 15.92 -26.36
C ASN A 167 3.12 14.72 -25.91
N ALA A 168 2.87 14.67 -24.60
CA ALA A 168 2.22 13.58 -23.87
C ALA A 168 0.78 13.93 -23.45
#